data_AF-A0A973PI52-F1
#
_entry.id   AF-A0A973PI52-F1
#
_cell.length_a   1.000
_cell.length_b   1.000
_cell.length_c   1.000
_cell.angle_alpha   90.00
_cell.angle_beta   90.00
_cell.angle_gamma   90.00
#
_symmetry.space_group_name_H-M   'P 1'
#
loop_
_entity.id
_entity.type
_entity.pdbx_description
1 polymer ?
#
loop_
_entity_poly.entity_id
_entity_poly.type
_entity_poly.pdbx_seq_one_letter_code
_entity_poly.pdbx_strand_id
1 'polypeptide(L)'
;MTEFGDAEELGFQDDREPWLHRHRRLVAIAAALVLVLAGAVYGGRYLYQRSLLPSPPPDAPFPPATAFQVWLCSAEFSNCTPGDEGKVLAAVRQAPGVVSAQLVTGAQAAGRLKAARLDDSNIQFRVPSMVEGTLRRREDFAAFRSALVATPGVMLVDLPMGNFWKGKADFLVLMCAGRDGNRCTATATAAQRDAVAARLRALDAVEDVYLQDQAFSRRMIEHYRTVALNPRGTMPEQLYVRLGDPKNARSVARAVLGMPGVDTAVTVSDR
;
A
#
# COMPACT_ATOMS: atom_id res chain seq x y z
N MET A 1 3.39 -79.15 37.12
CA MET A 1 4.15 -77.91 36.80
C MET A 1 3.85 -77.59 35.35
N THR A 2 3.04 -76.61 35.00
CA THR A 2 2.73 -75.34 35.66
C THR A 2 1.36 -74.88 35.15
N GLU A 3 0.42 -74.58 36.05
CA GLU A 3 -0.90 -74.00 35.73
C GLU A 3 -0.74 -72.56 35.23
N PHE A 4 -1.40 -72.24 34.11
CA PHE A 4 -1.66 -70.87 33.67
C PHE A 4 -2.87 -70.35 34.46
N GLY A 5 -2.65 -69.34 35.30
CA GLY A 5 -3.72 -68.65 36.02
C GLY A 5 -4.52 -67.76 35.08
N ASP A 6 -5.84 -67.93 35.14
CA ASP A 6 -6.85 -67.15 34.44
C ASP A 6 -6.78 -65.66 34.83
N ALA A 7 -6.77 -64.79 33.82
CA ALA A 7 -6.94 -63.36 34.02
C ALA A 7 -8.39 -63.07 34.39
N GLU A 8 -8.62 -62.58 35.62
CA GLU A 8 -9.90 -61.99 36.04
C GLU A 8 -10.25 -60.80 35.12
N GLU A 9 -11.16 -61.04 34.17
CA GLU A 9 -11.92 -59.98 33.52
C GLU A 9 -12.81 -59.31 34.57
N LEU A 10 -12.38 -58.13 35.05
CA LEU A 10 -13.22 -57.23 35.82
C LEU A 10 -14.37 -56.73 34.94
N GLY A 11 -15.48 -57.47 34.96
CA GLY A 11 -16.75 -57.07 34.38
C GLY A 11 -17.31 -55.85 35.11
N PHE A 12 -17.03 -54.66 34.59
CA PHE A 12 -17.75 -53.45 34.95
C PHE A 12 -19.19 -53.58 34.43
N GLN A 13 -20.12 -53.98 35.32
CA GLN A 13 -21.56 -53.90 35.05
C GLN A 13 -21.95 -52.46 34.70
N ASP A 14 -22.64 -52.32 33.57
CA ASP A 14 -23.02 -51.05 32.94
C ASP A 14 -24.26 -50.44 33.61
N ASP A 15 -24.14 -50.03 34.87
CA ASP A 15 -25.21 -49.36 35.63
C ASP A 15 -25.42 -47.88 35.20
N ARG A 16 -24.88 -47.45 34.05
CA ARG A 16 -24.89 -46.04 33.61
C ARG A 16 -26.15 -45.64 32.81
N GLU A 17 -26.98 -46.59 32.38
CA GLU A 17 -28.11 -46.33 31.48
C GLU A 17 -29.34 -45.59 32.09
N PRO A 18 -29.78 -45.79 33.36
CA PRO A 18 -31.05 -45.20 33.82
C PRO A 18 -31.00 -43.68 34.05
N TRP A 19 -29.82 -43.11 34.28
CA TRP A 19 -29.66 -41.67 34.55
C TRP A 19 -29.80 -40.82 33.28
N LEU A 20 -29.21 -41.28 32.18
CA LEU A 20 -29.21 -40.57 30.89
C LEU A 20 -30.62 -40.43 30.32
N HIS A 21 -31.47 -41.46 30.48
CA HIS A 21 -32.87 -41.38 30.05
C HIS A 21 -33.67 -40.32 30.80
N ARG A 22 -33.46 -40.18 32.13
CA ARG A 22 -34.15 -39.19 32.96
C ARG A 22 -33.69 -37.75 32.68
N HIS A 23 -32.43 -37.55 32.31
CA HIS A 23 -31.83 -36.22 32.11
C HIS A 23 -31.61 -35.83 30.63
N ARG A 24 -32.07 -36.65 29.67
CA ARG A 24 -31.87 -36.42 28.24
C ARG A 24 -32.25 -35.00 27.77
N ARG A 25 -33.32 -34.42 28.33
CA ARG A 25 -33.74 -33.04 28.02
C ARG A 25 -32.73 -32.00 28.52
N LEU A 26 -32.23 -32.14 29.74
CA LEU A 26 -31.23 -31.22 30.30
C LEU A 26 -29.89 -31.35 29.57
N VAL A 27 -29.47 -32.57 29.24
CA VAL A 27 -28.28 -32.81 28.42
C VAL A 27 -28.42 -32.18 27.03
N ALA A 28 -29.58 -32.32 26.39
CA ALA A 28 -29.85 -31.71 25.09
C ALA A 28 -29.82 -30.17 25.16
N ILE A 29 -30.41 -29.58 26.20
CA ILE A 29 -30.39 -28.12 26.43
C ILE A 29 -28.95 -27.63 26.67
N ALA A 30 -28.19 -28.32 27.53
CA ALA A 30 -26.80 -27.97 27.80
C ALA A 30 -25.93 -28.07 26.53
N ALA A 31 -26.08 -29.14 25.75
CA ALA A 31 -25.39 -29.29 24.47
C ALA A 31 -25.76 -28.18 23.47
N ALA A 32 -27.05 -27.83 23.37
CA ALA A 32 -27.49 -26.73 22.52
C ALA A 32 -26.91 -25.37 22.96
N LEU A 33 -26.87 -25.09 24.27
CA LEU A 33 -26.25 -23.87 24.81
C LEU A 33 -24.76 -23.82 24.52
N VAL A 34 -24.03 -24.93 24.70
CA VAL A 34 -22.61 -25.02 24.36
C VAL A 34 -22.38 -24.73 22.88
N LEU A 35 -23.21 -25.29 21.99
CA LEU A 35 -23.12 -25.04 20.55
C LEU A 35 -23.39 -23.56 20.19
N VAL A 36 -24.40 -22.94 20.81
CA VAL A 36 -24.70 -21.51 20.58
C VAL A 36 -23.56 -20.62 21.07
N LEU A 37 -23.04 -20.88 22.27
CA LEU A 37 -21.91 -20.11 22.83
C LEU A 37 -20.64 -20.30 21.99
N ALA A 38 -20.34 -21.53 21.56
CA ALA A 38 -19.24 -21.80 20.65
C ALA A 38 -19.44 -21.02 19.33
N GLY A 39 -20.63 -21.09 18.73
CA GLY A 39 -20.97 -20.34 17.52
C GLY A 39 -20.80 -18.83 17.68
N ALA A 40 -21.22 -18.26 18.81
CA ALA A 40 -21.05 -16.83 19.11
C ALA A 40 -19.58 -16.43 19.30
N VAL A 41 -18.78 -17.26 19.98
CA VAL A 41 -17.34 -17.02 20.17
C VAL A 41 -16.59 -17.12 18.84
N TYR A 42 -16.84 -18.16 18.04
CA TYR A 42 -16.21 -18.33 16.74
C TYR A 42 -16.65 -17.24 15.75
N GLY A 43 -17.95 -16.94 15.68
CA GLY A 43 -18.50 -15.88 14.83
C GLY A 43 -17.98 -14.51 15.24
N GLY A 44 -17.98 -14.19 16.53
CA GLY A 44 -17.44 -12.94 17.06
C GLY A 44 -15.95 -12.78 16.78
N ARG A 45 -15.15 -13.84 16.97
CA ARG A 45 -13.72 -13.84 16.64
C ARG A 45 -13.49 -13.64 15.14
N TYR A 46 -14.28 -14.29 14.29
CA TYR A 46 -14.19 -14.13 12.83
C TYR A 46 -14.49 -12.69 12.39
N LEU A 47 -15.58 -12.10 12.90
CA LEU A 47 -15.94 -10.71 12.61
C LEU A 47 -14.90 -9.73 13.15
N TYR A 48 -14.39 -9.96 14.35
CA TYR A 48 -13.31 -9.17 14.93
C TYR A 48 -12.05 -9.22 14.06
N GLN A 49 -11.58 -10.41 13.68
CA GLN A 49 -10.43 -10.56 12.79
C GLN A 49 -10.64 -9.88 11.43
N ARG A 50 -11.85 -9.97 10.87
CA ARG A 50 -12.19 -9.31 9.61
C ARG A 50 -12.20 -7.79 9.75
N SER A 51 -12.62 -7.26 10.89
CA SER A 51 -12.58 -5.82 11.19
C SER A 51 -11.16 -5.27 11.28
N LEU A 52 -10.17 -6.14 11.52
CA LEU A 52 -8.75 -5.79 11.53
C LEU A 52 -8.11 -5.79 10.13
N LEU A 53 -8.80 -6.28 9.09
CA LEU A 53 -8.29 -6.27 7.71
C LEU A 53 -8.49 -4.92 7.05
N PRO A 54 -7.49 -4.39 6.32
CA PRO A 54 -7.56 -3.05 5.74
C PRO A 54 -8.79 -2.88 4.84
N SER A 55 -9.37 -1.69 4.85
CA SER A 55 -10.52 -1.31 4.05
C SER A 55 -10.14 -1.29 2.56
N PRO A 56 -11.06 -1.59 1.63
CA PRO A 56 -10.78 -1.38 0.21
C PRO A 56 -10.59 0.12 -0.08
N PRO A 57 -9.92 0.50 -1.17
CA PRO A 57 -9.81 1.91 -1.56
C PRO A 57 -11.19 2.55 -1.72
N PRO A 58 -11.37 3.83 -1.37
CA PRO A 58 -12.63 4.53 -1.53
C PRO A 58 -13.13 4.46 -2.98
N ASP A 59 -14.44 4.29 -3.16
CA ASP A 59 -15.06 4.32 -4.49
C ASP A 59 -15.17 5.77 -4.96
N ALA A 60 -14.08 6.29 -5.52
CA ALA A 60 -13.98 7.64 -6.04
C ALA A 60 -13.34 7.62 -7.44
N PRO A 61 -13.72 8.56 -8.31
CA PRO A 61 -13.09 8.67 -9.63
C PRO A 61 -11.61 9.04 -9.49
N PHE A 62 -10.77 8.51 -10.39
CA PHE A 62 -9.39 8.95 -10.48
C PHE A 62 -9.29 10.41 -10.92
N PRO A 63 -8.36 11.20 -10.35
CA PRO A 63 -8.08 12.55 -10.83
C PRO A 63 -7.78 12.57 -12.34
N PRO A 64 -8.13 13.64 -13.05
CA PRO A 64 -7.78 13.81 -14.46
C PRO A 64 -6.28 13.60 -14.69
N ALA A 65 -5.93 12.84 -15.74
CA ALA A 65 -4.55 12.60 -16.13
C ALA A 65 -4.02 13.76 -17.01
N THR A 66 -4.03 14.97 -16.47
CA THR A 66 -3.59 16.20 -17.16
C THR A 66 -2.23 16.71 -16.68
N ALA A 67 -1.75 16.27 -15.52
CA ALA A 67 -0.39 16.57 -15.09
C ALA A 67 0.63 15.86 -15.98
N PHE A 68 1.79 16.48 -16.21
CA PHE A 68 2.91 15.87 -16.93
C PHE A 68 4.24 16.11 -16.21
N GLN A 69 5.20 15.25 -16.48
CA GLN A 69 6.61 15.45 -16.13
C GLN A 69 7.49 15.24 -17.36
N VAL A 70 8.51 16.09 -17.51
CA VAL A 70 9.55 15.98 -18.51
C VAL A 70 10.87 15.87 -17.77
N TRP A 71 11.38 14.65 -17.65
CA TRP A 71 12.63 14.36 -16.97
C TRP A 71 13.81 14.75 -17.85
N LEU A 72 14.77 15.47 -17.28
CA LEU A 72 15.92 15.98 -18.03
C LEU A 72 17.09 15.00 -18.00
N CYS A 73 17.86 15.00 -19.08
CA CYS A 73 19.11 14.27 -19.19
C CYS A 73 20.09 14.76 -18.13
N SER A 74 20.76 13.81 -17.49
CA SER A 74 21.83 14.08 -16.55
C SER A 74 22.83 12.93 -16.63
N ALA A 75 24.12 13.28 -16.46
CA ALA A 75 25.22 12.33 -16.57
C ALA A 75 25.13 11.18 -15.56
N GLU A 76 24.40 11.39 -14.45
CA GLU A 76 24.24 10.40 -13.39
C GLU A 76 23.14 9.37 -13.64
N PHE A 77 22.09 9.72 -14.41
CA PHE A 77 20.88 8.90 -14.53
C PHE A 77 20.65 8.32 -15.92
N SER A 78 21.42 8.77 -16.91
CA SER A 78 21.13 8.49 -18.31
C SER A 78 22.38 8.55 -19.17
N ASN A 79 22.36 7.80 -20.26
CA ASN A 79 23.37 7.90 -21.33
C ASN A 79 23.06 9.02 -22.33
N CYS A 80 22.11 9.91 -22.01
CA CYS A 80 21.76 11.02 -22.90
C CYS A 80 22.54 12.29 -22.53
N THR A 81 22.82 13.10 -23.55
CA THR A 81 23.57 14.34 -23.39
C THR A 81 22.74 15.36 -22.59
N PRO A 82 23.27 15.90 -21.47
CA PRO A 82 22.61 16.99 -20.75
C PRO A 82 22.34 18.17 -21.70
N GLY A 83 21.11 18.68 -21.66
CA GLY A 83 20.73 19.88 -22.41
C GLY A 83 20.68 21.12 -21.52
N ASP A 84 20.36 22.25 -22.13
CA ASP A 84 20.09 23.50 -21.41
C ASP A 84 18.66 23.44 -20.83
N GLU A 85 18.56 23.42 -19.49
CA GLU A 85 17.27 23.31 -18.79
C GLU A 85 16.30 24.45 -19.16
N GLY A 86 16.82 25.66 -19.41
CA GLY A 86 16.03 26.82 -19.82
C GLY A 86 15.46 26.67 -21.22
N LYS A 87 16.23 26.12 -22.15
CA LYS A 87 15.75 25.79 -23.51
C LYS A 87 14.69 24.70 -23.48
N VAL A 88 14.85 23.66 -22.65
CA VAL A 88 13.84 22.60 -22.51
C VAL A 88 12.56 23.19 -21.91
N LEU A 89 12.63 23.99 -20.84
CA LEU A 89 11.46 24.65 -20.26
C LEU A 89 10.74 25.56 -21.28
N ALA A 90 11.49 26.31 -22.09
CA ALA A 90 10.92 27.14 -23.15
C ALA A 90 10.19 26.30 -24.21
N ALA A 91 10.79 25.18 -24.65
CA ALA A 91 10.17 24.25 -25.57
C ALA A 91 8.87 23.64 -24.99
N VAL A 92 8.88 23.24 -23.71
CA VAL A 92 7.69 22.74 -23.02
C VAL A 92 6.58 23.78 -23.00
N ARG A 93 6.88 25.05 -22.68
CA ARG A 93 5.87 26.12 -22.64
C ARG A 93 5.23 26.41 -24.00
N GLN A 94 5.95 26.16 -25.08
CA GLN A 94 5.45 26.34 -26.44
C GLN A 94 4.72 25.10 -26.98
N ALA A 95 4.78 23.97 -26.28
CA ALA A 95 4.18 22.73 -26.75
C ALA A 95 2.64 22.80 -26.74
N PRO A 96 1.97 22.10 -27.67
CA PRO A 96 0.51 22.11 -27.76
C PRO A 96 -0.17 21.67 -26.47
N GLY A 97 -1.22 22.39 -26.08
CA GLY A 97 -2.08 22.02 -24.95
C GLY A 97 -1.50 22.33 -23.57
N VAL A 98 -0.27 22.84 -23.44
CA VAL A 98 0.31 23.20 -22.14
C VAL A 98 -0.41 24.41 -21.53
N VAL A 99 -0.83 24.26 -20.27
CA VAL A 99 -1.47 25.32 -19.47
C VAL A 99 -0.47 25.92 -18.48
N SER A 100 0.35 25.07 -17.86
CA SER A 100 1.40 25.51 -16.95
C SER A 100 2.64 24.64 -17.10
N ALA A 101 3.81 25.24 -16.85
CA ALA A 101 5.08 24.54 -16.84
C ALA A 101 6.10 25.26 -15.94
N GLN A 102 6.74 24.50 -15.07
CA GLN A 102 7.78 24.97 -14.16
C GLN A 102 8.95 23.98 -14.11
N LEU A 103 10.17 24.51 -14.03
CA LEU A 103 11.35 23.71 -13.76
C LEU A 103 11.38 23.36 -12.27
N VAL A 104 11.63 22.09 -11.98
CA VAL A 104 11.90 21.56 -10.66
C VAL A 104 13.30 20.98 -10.69
N THR A 105 14.22 21.60 -9.96
CA THR A 105 15.60 21.12 -9.94
C THR A 105 15.71 19.79 -9.21
N GLY A 106 16.74 19.01 -9.53
CA GLY A 106 17.00 17.75 -8.83
C GLY A 106 17.07 17.90 -7.31
N ALA A 107 17.67 18.98 -6.82
CA ALA A 107 17.73 19.31 -5.39
C ALA A 107 16.35 19.60 -4.79
N GLN A 108 15.49 20.34 -5.50
CA GLN A 108 14.11 20.58 -5.08
C GLN A 108 13.32 19.28 -5.02
N ALA A 109 13.41 18.42 -6.05
CA ALA A 109 12.75 17.12 -6.09
C ALA A 109 13.25 16.18 -4.98
N ALA A 110 14.56 16.15 -4.71
CA ALA A 110 15.14 15.39 -3.62
C ALA A 110 14.68 15.91 -2.24
N GLY A 111 14.68 17.23 -2.03
CA GLY A 111 14.18 17.84 -0.79
C GLY A 111 12.70 17.56 -0.54
N ARG A 112 11.92 17.57 -1.62
CA ARG A 112 10.51 17.17 -1.67
C ARG A 112 10.28 15.71 -1.25
N LEU A 113 11.09 14.76 -1.73
CA LEU A 113 11.02 13.36 -1.32
C LEU A 113 11.46 13.17 0.13
N LYS A 114 12.54 13.84 0.53
CA LYS A 114 13.04 13.82 1.92
C LYS A 114 11.99 14.35 2.91
N ALA A 115 11.35 15.46 2.59
CA ALA A 115 10.32 16.07 3.44
C ALA A 115 9.07 15.19 3.60
N ALA A 116 8.76 14.36 2.60
CA ALA A 116 7.63 13.44 2.66
C ALA A 116 7.91 12.21 3.53
N ARG A 117 9.16 11.87 3.83
CA ARG A 117 9.46 10.68 4.65
C ARG A 117 9.07 10.90 6.10
N LEU A 118 8.50 9.85 6.68
CA LEU A 118 8.13 9.78 8.09
C LEU A 118 9.13 8.96 8.93
N ASP A 119 10.14 8.38 8.29
CA ASP A 119 11.25 7.74 8.97
C ASP A 119 12.46 8.66 9.14
N ASP A 120 13.31 8.34 10.10
CA ASP A 120 14.52 9.12 10.40
C ASP A 120 15.71 8.67 9.52
N SER A 121 15.45 8.08 8.34
CA SER A 121 16.53 7.63 7.45
C SER A 121 17.24 8.80 6.79
N ASN A 122 18.57 8.78 6.77
CA ASN A 122 19.38 9.80 6.11
C ASN A 122 19.64 9.45 4.63
N ILE A 123 18.65 8.86 3.95
CA ILE A 123 18.79 8.48 2.54
C ILE A 123 18.90 9.75 1.70
N GLN A 124 19.99 9.84 0.94
CA GLN A 124 20.15 10.89 -0.05
C GLN A 124 19.43 10.48 -1.34
N PHE A 125 18.32 11.15 -1.63
CA PHE A 125 17.67 11.03 -2.92
C PHE A 125 18.49 11.80 -3.96
N ARG A 126 18.86 11.10 -5.01
CA ARG A 126 19.38 11.73 -6.21
C ARG A 126 18.27 11.63 -7.24
N VAL A 127 17.83 12.79 -7.74
CA VAL A 127 16.70 12.91 -8.66
C VAL A 127 17.15 13.85 -9.78
N PRO A 128 16.97 13.50 -11.06
CA PRO A 128 17.22 14.46 -12.14
C PRO A 128 16.29 15.67 -12.03
N SER A 129 16.73 16.81 -12.55
CA SER A 129 15.82 17.93 -12.79
C SER A 129 14.69 17.51 -13.74
N MET A 130 13.53 18.12 -13.59
CA MET A 130 12.37 17.86 -14.44
C MET A 130 11.56 19.13 -14.67
N VAL A 131 10.82 19.18 -15.77
CA VAL A 131 9.76 20.17 -15.95
C VAL A 131 8.43 19.53 -15.59
N GLU A 132 7.74 20.08 -14.60
CA GLU A 132 6.39 19.66 -14.21
C GLU A 132 5.36 20.67 -14.74
N GLY A 133 4.17 20.19 -15.08
CA GLY A 133 3.13 21.08 -15.57
C GLY A 133 1.77 20.41 -15.75
N THR A 134 0.87 21.14 -16.41
CA THR A 134 -0.47 20.64 -16.73
C THR A 134 -0.80 20.88 -18.19
N LEU A 135 -1.48 19.90 -18.79
CA LEU A 135 -2.14 20.00 -20.08
C LEU A 135 -3.58 20.46 -19.89
N ARG A 136 -4.12 21.10 -20.92
CA ARG A 136 -5.53 21.50 -20.97
C ARG A 136 -6.43 20.28 -20.95
N ARG A 137 -6.05 19.24 -21.69
CA ARG A 137 -6.78 17.98 -21.76
C ARG A 137 -5.81 16.81 -21.87
N ARG A 138 -6.26 15.64 -21.45
CA ARG A 138 -5.46 14.40 -21.50
C ARG A 138 -5.11 14.01 -22.93
N GLU A 139 -6.03 14.23 -23.87
CA GLU A 139 -5.90 13.85 -25.28
C GLU A 139 -4.74 14.58 -25.97
N ASP A 140 -4.33 15.74 -25.42
CA ASP A 140 -3.21 16.53 -25.94
C ASP A 140 -1.85 15.86 -25.64
N PHE A 141 -1.78 14.88 -24.72
CA PHE A 141 -0.52 14.27 -24.27
C PHE A 141 0.27 13.58 -25.39
N ALA A 142 -0.40 12.93 -26.35
CA ALA A 142 0.30 12.24 -27.43
C ALA A 142 1.07 13.24 -28.33
N ALA A 143 0.42 14.35 -28.69
CA ALA A 143 1.05 15.42 -29.47
C ALA A 143 2.14 16.13 -28.66
N PHE A 144 1.87 16.44 -27.39
CA PHE A 144 2.83 17.02 -26.45
C PHE A 144 4.11 16.17 -26.33
N ARG A 145 3.95 14.86 -26.08
CA ARG A 145 5.08 13.91 -25.99
C ARG A 145 5.84 13.86 -27.32
N SER A 146 5.15 13.72 -28.44
CA SER A 146 5.80 13.66 -29.76
C SER A 146 6.64 14.90 -30.07
N ALA A 147 6.21 16.08 -29.61
CA ALA A 147 6.96 17.33 -29.80
C ALA A 147 8.26 17.39 -28.98
N LEU A 148 8.30 16.72 -27.82
CA LEU A 148 9.40 16.88 -26.86
C LEU A 148 10.42 15.73 -26.85
N VAL A 149 10.04 14.51 -27.23
CA VAL A 149 10.96 13.34 -27.16
C VAL A 149 12.22 13.49 -28.02
N ALA A 150 12.20 14.34 -29.06
CA ALA A 150 13.37 14.64 -29.89
C ALA A 150 14.14 15.89 -29.44
N THR A 151 13.71 16.56 -28.37
CA THR A 151 14.36 17.78 -27.87
C THR A 151 15.66 17.41 -27.13
N PRO A 152 16.81 18.00 -27.50
CA PRO A 152 18.07 17.77 -26.78
C PRO A 152 17.92 18.06 -25.28
N GLY A 153 18.38 17.12 -24.45
CA GLY A 153 18.29 17.22 -22.99
C GLY A 153 17.01 16.65 -22.37
N VAL A 154 16.07 16.11 -23.17
CA VAL A 154 14.90 15.39 -22.66
C VAL A 154 15.22 13.90 -22.56
N MET A 155 15.09 13.33 -21.36
CA MET A 155 15.27 11.90 -21.10
C MET A 155 13.95 11.13 -21.24
N LEU A 156 12.88 11.63 -20.60
CA LEU A 156 11.57 10.98 -20.56
C LEU A 156 10.47 12.03 -20.49
N VAL A 157 9.35 11.74 -21.14
CA VAL A 157 8.09 12.50 -21.02
C VAL A 157 7.00 11.54 -20.59
N ASP A 158 6.41 11.78 -19.42
CA ASP A 158 5.38 10.92 -18.85
C ASP A 158 4.22 11.71 -18.19
N LEU A 159 3.14 10.99 -17.94
CA LEU A 159 2.04 11.43 -17.09
C LEU A 159 2.30 10.82 -15.71
N PRO A 160 2.65 11.59 -14.68
CA PRO A 160 2.79 11.04 -13.35
C PRO A 160 1.45 10.46 -12.89
N MET A 161 1.50 9.45 -12.02
CA MET A 161 0.29 8.97 -11.35
C MET A 161 -0.30 10.14 -10.56
N GLY A 162 -1.55 10.47 -10.87
CA GLY A 162 -2.27 11.51 -10.15
C GLY A 162 -2.46 11.11 -8.69
N ASN A 163 -2.67 12.12 -7.86
CA ASN A 163 -2.71 11.95 -6.42
C ASN A 163 -4.10 11.53 -5.92
N PHE A 164 -4.53 10.32 -6.29
CA PHE A 164 -5.84 9.77 -5.92
C PHE A 164 -6.09 9.85 -4.40
N TRP A 165 -5.06 9.60 -3.61
CA TRP A 165 -5.13 9.54 -2.15
C TRP A 165 -5.15 10.90 -1.47
N LYS A 166 -4.93 12.00 -2.21
CA LYS A 166 -5.03 13.36 -1.67
C LYS A 166 -6.39 13.57 -1.01
N GLY A 167 -6.35 14.00 0.25
CA GLY A 167 -7.52 14.23 1.09
C GLY A 167 -8.27 12.96 1.53
N LYS A 168 -7.80 11.76 1.16
CA LYS A 168 -8.37 10.46 1.56
C LYS A 168 -7.49 9.71 2.55
N ALA A 169 -6.19 9.96 2.49
CA ALA A 169 -5.20 9.44 3.41
C ALA A 169 -4.13 10.51 3.66
N ASP A 170 -3.48 10.44 4.81
CA ASP A 170 -2.49 11.41 5.26
C ASP A 170 -1.06 10.89 5.04
N PHE A 171 -0.88 9.56 5.08
CA PHE A 171 0.37 8.92 4.70
C PHE A 171 0.12 7.51 4.17
N LEU A 172 1.16 6.93 3.56
CA LEU A 172 1.16 5.55 3.13
C LEU A 172 2.37 4.81 3.72
N VAL A 173 2.16 3.53 4.00
CA VAL A 173 3.20 2.57 4.39
C VAL A 173 3.51 1.73 3.17
N LEU A 174 4.76 1.84 2.70
CA LEU A 174 5.26 0.99 1.63
C LEU A 174 5.64 -0.37 2.21
N MET A 175 5.02 -1.42 1.69
CA MET A 175 5.37 -2.79 2.03
C MET A 175 6.62 -3.20 1.23
N CYS A 176 7.42 -4.10 1.80
CA CYS A 176 8.60 -4.63 1.14
C CYS A 176 8.25 -5.29 -0.20
N ALA A 177 8.92 -4.84 -1.28
CA ALA A 177 8.68 -5.30 -2.65
C ALA A 177 9.73 -6.31 -3.16
N GLY A 178 10.69 -6.73 -2.33
CA GLY A 178 11.86 -7.49 -2.74
C GLY A 178 13.13 -6.95 -2.08
N ARG A 179 14.29 -7.13 -2.72
CA ARG A 179 15.61 -6.69 -2.19
C ARG A 179 15.95 -5.23 -2.51
N ASP A 180 14.99 -4.42 -2.94
CA ASP A 180 15.24 -3.08 -3.48
C ASP A 180 15.47 -2.00 -2.41
N GLY A 181 15.96 -2.38 -1.21
CA GLY A 181 16.26 -1.44 -0.15
C GLY A 181 17.06 -2.06 1.01
N ASN A 182 17.55 -1.20 1.91
CA ASN A 182 18.43 -1.61 3.01
C ASN A 182 17.73 -2.44 4.10
N ARG A 183 16.39 -2.45 4.15
CA ARG A 183 15.59 -3.10 5.20
C ARG A 183 14.83 -4.35 4.76
N CYS A 184 14.62 -4.53 3.46
CA CYS A 184 13.79 -5.60 2.92
C CYS A 184 14.66 -6.70 2.31
N THR A 185 14.51 -7.94 2.79
CA THR A 185 15.20 -9.11 2.25
C THR A 185 14.31 -9.96 1.35
N ALA A 186 12.98 -9.77 1.45
CA ALA A 186 11.95 -10.48 0.72
C ALA A 186 10.71 -9.59 0.56
N THR A 187 9.81 -9.98 -0.35
CA THR A 187 8.48 -9.38 -0.49
C THR A 187 7.65 -9.63 0.77
N ALA A 188 6.89 -8.61 1.20
CA ALA A 188 6.01 -8.72 2.35
C ALA A 188 4.90 -9.77 2.11
N THR A 189 4.61 -10.58 3.12
CA THR A 189 3.51 -11.55 3.06
C THR A 189 2.18 -10.90 3.43
N ALA A 190 1.06 -11.54 3.03
CA ALA A 190 -0.27 -11.12 3.46
C ALA A 190 -0.39 -11.03 4.99
N ALA A 191 0.18 -11.99 5.73
CA ALA A 191 0.17 -11.99 7.18
C ALA A 191 0.95 -10.81 7.77
N GLN A 192 2.07 -10.42 7.17
CA GLN A 192 2.84 -9.24 7.58
C GLN A 192 2.05 -7.95 7.33
N ARG A 193 1.43 -7.81 6.16
CA ARG A 193 0.53 -6.68 5.85
C ARG A 193 -0.63 -6.60 6.85
N ASP A 194 -1.31 -7.71 7.11
CA ASP A 194 -2.46 -7.73 8.01
C ASP A 194 -2.05 -7.41 9.46
N ALA A 195 -0.85 -7.84 9.89
CA ALA A 195 -0.29 -7.45 11.19
C ALA A 195 0.02 -5.94 11.28
N VAL A 196 0.54 -5.34 10.21
CA VAL A 196 0.78 -3.88 10.13
C VAL A 196 -0.56 -3.12 10.16
N ALA A 197 -1.56 -3.56 9.40
CA ALA A 197 -2.89 -2.96 9.39
C ALA A 197 -3.56 -3.05 10.77
N ALA A 198 -3.50 -4.22 11.41
CA ALA A 198 -4.02 -4.41 12.77
C ALA A 198 -3.30 -3.51 13.78
N ARG A 199 -1.97 -3.35 13.67
CA ARG A 199 -1.20 -2.44 14.53
C ARG A 199 -1.61 -0.99 14.36
N LEU A 200 -1.82 -0.54 13.12
CA LEU A 200 -2.28 0.82 12.83
C LEU A 200 -3.68 1.07 13.42
N ARG A 201 -4.63 0.16 13.21
CA ARG A 201 -6.00 0.30 13.73
C ARG A 201 -6.12 0.27 15.24
N ALA A 202 -5.14 -0.31 15.93
CA ALA A 202 -5.10 -0.29 17.38
C ALA A 202 -4.67 1.08 17.96
N LEU A 203 -4.37 2.08 17.12
CA LEU A 203 -3.97 3.42 17.55
C LEU A 203 -5.16 4.37 17.46
N ASP A 204 -5.50 5.05 18.57
CA ASP A 204 -6.64 5.97 18.65
C ASP A 204 -6.59 7.13 17.64
N ALA A 205 -5.40 7.47 17.15
CA ALA A 205 -5.20 8.54 16.16
C ALA A 205 -5.56 8.14 14.72
N VAL A 206 -5.76 6.84 14.45
CA VAL A 206 -6.05 6.30 13.11
C VAL A 206 -7.55 6.19 12.91
N GLU A 207 -8.08 6.87 11.90
CA GLU A 207 -9.49 6.78 11.49
C GLU A 207 -9.73 5.54 10.63
N ASP A 208 -8.86 5.32 9.61
CA ASP A 208 -8.98 4.16 8.72
C ASP A 208 -7.62 3.77 8.12
N VAL A 209 -7.55 2.53 7.64
CA VAL A 209 -6.41 1.95 6.94
C VAL A 209 -6.93 1.29 5.67
N TYR A 210 -6.56 1.83 4.51
CA TYR A 210 -6.93 1.33 3.21
C TYR A 210 -5.82 0.49 2.59
N LEU A 211 -6.19 -0.57 1.87
CA LEU A 211 -5.26 -1.37 1.08
C LEU A 211 -5.33 -0.96 -0.39
N GLN A 212 -4.25 -0.40 -0.91
CA GLN A 212 -4.02 -0.38 -2.35
C GLN A 212 -3.44 -1.73 -2.78
N ASP A 213 -4.33 -2.61 -3.25
CA ASP A 213 -3.95 -3.91 -3.78
C ASP A 213 -3.43 -3.81 -5.23
N GLN A 214 -3.05 -4.97 -5.78
CA GLN A 214 -2.56 -5.07 -7.15
C GLN A 214 -3.65 -4.73 -8.19
N ALA A 215 -4.92 -5.05 -7.92
CA ALA A 215 -6.01 -4.79 -8.86
C ALA A 215 -6.27 -3.29 -8.98
N PHE A 216 -6.32 -2.57 -7.87
CA PHE A 216 -6.43 -1.12 -7.81
C PHE A 216 -5.23 -0.45 -8.49
N SER A 217 -4.02 -0.91 -8.17
CA SER A 217 -2.78 -0.40 -8.79
C SER A 217 -2.80 -0.56 -10.31
N ARG A 218 -3.29 -1.69 -10.83
CA ARG A 218 -3.45 -1.90 -12.28
C ARG A 218 -4.46 -0.94 -12.91
N ARG A 219 -5.60 -0.67 -12.27
CA ARG A 219 -6.57 0.32 -12.76
C ARG A 219 -5.96 1.73 -12.80
N MET A 220 -5.14 2.06 -11.80
CA MET A 220 -4.44 3.34 -11.74
C MET A 220 -3.40 3.46 -12.87
N ILE A 221 -2.60 2.42 -13.12
CA ILE A 221 -1.62 2.39 -14.22
C ILE A 221 -2.33 2.55 -15.57
N GLU A 222 -3.42 1.81 -15.81
CA GLU A 222 -4.20 1.94 -17.04
C GLU A 222 -4.76 3.36 -17.19
N HIS A 223 -5.25 3.94 -16.09
CA HIS A 223 -5.76 5.31 -16.09
C HIS A 223 -4.67 6.32 -16.38
N TYR A 224 -3.44 6.23 -15.87
CA TYR A 224 -2.40 7.24 -16.13
C TYR A 224 -1.49 6.91 -17.34
N ARG A 225 -1.52 5.69 -17.87
CA ARG A 225 -0.65 5.21 -18.97
C ARG A 225 0.83 5.54 -18.75
N THR A 226 1.29 5.42 -17.51
CA THR A 226 2.66 5.76 -17.11
C THR A 226 3.67 4.87 -17.83
N VAL A 227 4.50 5.45 -18.69
CA VAL A 227 5.49 4.71 -19.51
C VAL A 227 6.63 4.13 -18.65
N ALA A 228 6.89 4.73 -17.49
CA ALA A 228 8.00 4.37 -16.60
C ALA A 228 7.77 3.11 -15.75
N LEU A 229 6.52 2.66 -15.60
CA LEU A 229 6.23 1.47 -14.79
C LEU A 229 6.22 0.25 -15.68
N ASN A 230 7.07 -0.72 -15.36
CA ASN A 230 7.01 -2.04 -15.99
C ASN A 230 5.65 -2.67 -15.64
N PRO A 231 4.71 -2.82 -16.60
CA PRO A 231 3.39 -3.36 -16.33
C PRO A 231 3.44 -4.84 -15.93
N ARG A 232 4.60 -5.50 -16.08
CA ARG A 232 4.85 -6.88 -15.66
C ARG A 232 5.43 -6.99 -14.25
N GLY A 233 5.84 -5.87 -13.64
CA GLY A 233 6.31 -5.83 -12.27
C GLY A 233 5.15 -5.94 -11.29
N THR A 234 5.30 -6.75 -10.25
CA THR A 234 4.36 -6.79 -9.13
C THR A 234 4.49 -5.46 -8.38
N MET A 235 3.52 -4.55 -8.54
CA MET A 235 3.45 -3.35 -7.70
C MET A 235 3.29 -3.81 -6.25
N PRO A 236 4.15 -3.37 -5.32
CA PRO A 236 3.98 -3.73 -3.93
C PRO A 236 2.64 -3.20 -3.44
N GLU A 237 1.96 -4.01 -2.64
CA GLU A 237 0.79 -3.55 -1.89
C GLU A 237 1.20 -2.39 -0.98
N GLN A 238 0.31 -1.42 -0.83
CA GLN A 238 0.54 -0.23 0.00
C GLN A 238 -0.62 -0.06 0.96
N LEU A 239 -0.34 0.33 2.20
CA LEU A 239 -1.36 0.68 3.17
C LEU A 239 -1.45 2.19 3.26
N TYR A 240 -2.61 2.76 2.94
CA TYR A 240 -2.89 4.19 3.07
C TYR A 240 -3.61 4.43 4.38
N VAL A 241 -3.14 5.40 5.17
CA VAL A 241 -3.63 5.63 6.53
C VAL A 241 -4.27 7.00 6.61
N ARG A 242 -5.51 7.02 7.09
CA ARG A 242 -6.25 8.23 7.43
C ARG A 242 -6.20 8.47 8.93
N LEU A 243 -5.95 9.70 9.33
CA LEU A 243 -5.77 10.13 10.71
C LEU A 243 -6.84 11.15 11.09
N GLY A 244 -7.18 11.16 12.38
CA GLY A 244 -8.05 12.20 12.95
C GLY A 244 -7.38 13.58 12.96
N ASP A 245 -6.05 13.60 13.14
CA ASP A 245 -5.22 14.79 12.95
C ASP A 245 -3.98 14.42 12.13
N PRO A 246 -3.82 14.96 10.89
CA PRO A 246 -2.66 14.69 10.04
C PRO A 246 -1.31 15.00 10.69
N LYS A 247 -1.25 15.89 11.69
CA LYS A 247 -0.02 16.20 12.44
C LYS A 247 0.55 14.98 13.17
N ASN A 248 -0.27 13.97 13.44
CA ASN A 248 0.14 12.75 14.11
C ASN A 248 0.87 11.75 13.19
N ALA A 249 0.94 12.00 11.87
CA ALA A 249 1.47 11.06 10.89
C ALA A 249 2.84 10.47 11.25
N ARG A 250 3.78 11.31 11.70
CA ARG A 250 5.11 10.83 12.10
C ARG A 250 5.05 9.91 13.32
N SER A 251 4.26 10.24 14.34
CA SER A 251 4.14 9.41 15.55
C SER A 251 3.49 8.07 15.24
N VAL A 252 2.42 8.07 14.45
CA VAL A 252 1.72 6.85 14.00
C VAL A 252 2.61 5.99 13.12
N ALA A 253 3.30 6.56 12.13
CA ALA A 253 4.21 5.82 11.27
C ALA A 253 5.33 5.12 12.06
N ARG A 254 5.89 5.76 13.09
CA ARG A 254 6.90 5.14 13.96
C ARG A 254 6.42 3.88 14.67
N ALA A 255 5.11 3.74 14.91
CA ALA A 255 4.56 2.55 15.54
C ALA A 255 4.63 1.29 14.66
N VAL A 256 4.85 1.46 13.35
CA VAL A 256 4.96 0.36 12.37
C VAL A 256 6.29 0.31 11.63
N LEU A 257 7.06 1.40 11.63
CA LEU A 257 8.42 1.39 11.11
C LEU A 257 9.28 0.38 11.90
N GLY A 258 9.86 -0.59 11.19
CA GLY A 258 10.62 -1.69 11.78
C GLY A 258 9.83 -2.99 11.97
N MET A 259 8.51 -2.98 11.74
CA MET A 259 7.75 -4.23 11.67
C MET A 259 8.16 -5.06 10.44
N PRO A 260 8.12 -6.40 10.52
CA PRO A 260 8.40 -7.27 9.38
C PRO A 260 7.51 -6.93 8.18
N GLY A 261 8.12 -6.77 7.00
CA GLY A 261 7.41 -6.44 5.76
C GLY A 261 7.20 -4.95 5.52
N VAL A 262 7.62 -4.05 6.41
CA VAL A 262 7.56 -2.59 6.20
C VAL A 262 8.90 -2.07 5.68
N ASP A 263 8.88 -1.38 4.54
CA ASP A 263 10.05 -0.69 3.99
C ASP A 263 10.17 0.71 4.61
N THR A 264 9.16 1.54 4.36
CA THR A 264 9.12 2.94 4.80
C THR A 264 7.69 3.48 4.89
N ALA A 265 7.56 4.71 5.37
CA ALA A 265 6.32 5.45 5.41
C ALA A 265 6.53 6.87 4.87
N VAL A 266 5.61 7.33 4.03
CA VAL A 266 5.67 8.66 3.39
C VAL A 266 4.32 9.37 3.44
N THR A 267 4.31 10.67 3.69
CA THR A 267 3.09 11.49 3.66
C THR A 267 2.50 11.53 2.25
N VAL A 268 1.17 11.50 2.17
CA VAL A 268 0.45 11.83 0.94
C VAL A 268 0.52 13.35 0.79
N SER A 269 1.38 13.86 -0.09
CA SER A 269 1.56 15.30 -0.26
C SER A 269 0.42 15.93 -1.06
N ASP A 270 0.28 17.25 -1.07
CA ASP A 270 -0.74 17.97 -1.87
C ASP A 270 -0.40 18.16 -3.36
N ARG A 271 0.72 17.64 -3.86
CA ARG A 271 1.11 17.85 -5.27
C ARG A 271 0.09 17.30 -6.25
#